data_AF-A0A973Q3M4-F1
#
_entry.id   AF-A0A973Q3M4-F1
#
_cell.length_a   1.000
_cell.length_b   1.000
_cell.length_c   1.000
_cell.angle_alpha   90.00
_cell.angle_beta   90.00
_cell.angle_gamma   90.00
#
_symmetry.space_group_name_H-M   'P 1'
#
loop_
_entity.id
_entity.type
_entity.pdbx_description
1 polymer ?
#
loop_
_entity_poly.entity_id
_entity_poly.type
_entity_poly.pdbx_seq_one_letter_code
_entity_poly.pdbx_strand_id
1 'polypeptide(L)'
;MSFFDRPILTNGATHSAQQFRMLVRDLARGAEGITEGDDLKVTQRSTPGGGVTIGDGSGVIKGRDNAFQGHYAVCNVGSIDWDIAPTGASPRSDMLIVRVEDPEYGYSHDPTIDQIVFPQIISGVSSSATTIPDGRTGIPLARIDIPASTATITDAMIHDLRKVANPRRDFLQQTQSPTALSTDIGGTSGTFTNFSTAPGWSIAIPDWATTAIVKIDVGQLRYNTDVYFGQIRATFGSSLTVQAVNLDDNDTGTRRGTVVFGDTLTIPASYRGTTQTLRVQACGLSPNPGKVGVDASTTLIAGIQFIEAPR
;
A
#
# COMPACT_ATOMS: atom_id res chain seq x y z
N MET A 1 27.96 0.82 27.64
CA MET A 1 27.57 -0.31 26.77
C MET A 1 28.76 -0.61 25.89
N SER A 2 29.30 -1.83 25.95
CA SER A 2 30.41 -2.26 25.09
C SER A 2 29.85 -2.79 23.77
N PHE A 3 30.70 -2.86 22.74
CA PHE A 3 30.38 -3.63 21.54
C PHE A 3 30.13 -5.10 21.92
N PHE A 4 29.39 -5.83 21.08
CA PHE A 4 29.45 -7.28 21.15
C PHE A 4 30.88 -7.73 20.81
N ASP A 5 31.51 -8.48 21.72
CA ASP A 5 32.94 -8.84 21.60
C ASP A 5 33.29 -9.60 20.32
N ARG A 6 32.31 -10.26 19.70
CA ARG A 6 32.48 -11.08 18.49
C ARG A 6 31.41 -10.71 17.46
N PRO A 7 31.77 -10.21 16.27
CA PRO A 7 30.82 -10.02 15.17
C PRO A 7 30.12 -11.33 14.79
N ILE A 8 28.87 -11.24 14.34
CA ILE A 8 28.09 -12.42 13.94
C ILE A 8 28.78 -13.17 12.79
N LEU A 9 28.73 -14.51 12.81
CA LEU A 9 29.37 -15.41 11.83
C LEU A 9 30.92 -15.38 11.83
N THR A 10 31.54 -15.01 12.95
CA THR A 10 32.99 -15.16 13.13
C THR A 10 33.34 -16.64 13.39
N ASN A 11 34.26 -17.20 12.61
CA ASN A 11 34.65 -18.61 12.76
C ASN A 11 35.11 -18.94 14.19
N GLY A 12 34.58 -20.03 14.77
CA GLY A 12 34.88 -20.47 16.13
C GLY A 12 34.20 -19.68 17.25
N ALA A 13 33.34 -18.70 16.94
CA ALA A 13 32.61 -17.91 17.94
C ALA A 13 31.24 -18.51 18.30
N THR A 14 30.79 -18.27 19.54
CA THR A 14 29.41 -18.47 19.98
C THR A 14 28.68 -17.13 19.99
N HIS A 15 27.41 -17.12 19.55
CA HIS A 15 26.59 -15.91 19.44
C HIS A 15 25.34 -16.00 20.31
N SER A 16 24.97 -14.90 20.97
CA SER A 16 23.77 -14.85 21.80
C SER A 16 22.50 -14.62 20.97
N ALA A 17 21.34 -14.97 21.53
CA ALA A 17 20.04 -14.63 20.93
C ALA A 17 19.91 -13.13 20.66
N GLN A 18 20.41 -12.28 21.58
CA GLN A 18 20.41 -10.83 21.41
C GLN A 18 21.16 -10.38 20.15
N GLN A 19 22.30 -11.01 19.81
CA GLN A 19 23.02 -10.69 18.57
C GLN A 19 22.21 -11.03 17.32
N PHE A 20 21.49 -12.16 17.32
CA PHE A 20 20.59 -12.50 16.21
C PHE A 20 19.39 -11.56 16.13
N ARG A 21 18.83 -11.12 17.27
CA ARG A 21 17.77 -10.09 17.27
C ARG A 21 18.25 -8.73 16.75
N MET A 22 19.53 -8.40 16.93
CA MET A 22 20.14 -7.24 16.26
C MET A 22 20.26 -7.44 14.74
N LEU A 23 20.66 -8.64 14.29
CA LEU A 23 20.69 -8.95 12.85
C LEU A 23 19.30 -8.81 12.21
N VAL A 24 18.24 -9.32 12.85
CA VAL A 24 16.86 -9.17 12.36
C VAL A 24 16.48 -7.70 12.28
N ARG A 25 16.84 -6.89 13.28
CA ARG A 25 16.62 -5.44 13.27
C ARG A 25 17.30 -4.79 12.07
N ASP A 26 18.55 -5.13 11.79
CA ASP A 26 19.32 -4.53 10.70
C ASP A 26 18.75 -4.93 9.33
N LEU A 27 18.40 -6.21 9.14
CA LEU A 27 17.73 -6.71 7.93
C LEU A 27 16.36 -6.05 7.73
N ALA A 28 15.64 -5.79 8.81
CA ALA A 28 14.37 -5.07 8.81
C ALA A 28 14.54 -3.54 8.69
N ARG A 29 15.76 -3.02 8.60
CA ARG A 29 16.07 -1.57 8.60
C ARG A 29 15.46 -0.84 9.82
N GLY A 30 15.32 -1.53 10.93
CA GLY A 30 14.66 -1.05 12.15
C GLY A 30 13.15 -0.92 12.08
N ALA A 31 12.52 -1.42 11.02
CA ALA A 31 11.07 -1.47 10.86
C ALA A 31 10.48 -2.75 11.47
N GLU A 32 9.16 -2.76 11.60
CA GLU A 32 8.36 -3.88 12.09
C GLU A 32 7.09 -3.98 11.24
N GLY A 33 6.42 -5.13 11.31
CA GLY A 33 5.21 -5.38 10.55
C GLY A 33 5.19 -6.80 9.97
N ILE A 34 4.29 -7.04 9.04
CA ILE A 34 4.24 -8.29 8.28
C ILE A 34 5.31 -8.30 7.19
N THR A 35 5.72 -9.47 6.72
CA THR A 35 6.78 -9.57 5.69
C THR A 35 6.24 -9.28 4.29
N GLU A 36 5.10 -9.86 3.93
CA GLU A 36 4.42 -9.63 2.65
C GLU A 36 2.97 -9.20 2.82
N GLY A 37 2.35 -8.62 1.79
CA GLY A 37 1.00 -8.02 1.90
C GLY A 37 -0.14 -8.95 2.38
N ASP A 38 -0.05 -10.26 2.15
CA ASP A 38 -1.07 -11.23 2.62
C ASP A 38 -0.79 -11.80 4.02
N ASP A 39 0.44 -11.65 4.50
CA ASP A 39 0.90 -12.34 5.70
C ASP A 39 0.06 -11.98 6.92
N LEU A 40 -0.30 -12.98 7.72
CA LEU A 40 -1.00 -12.85 8.99
C LEU A 40 -2.34 -12.11 8.87
N LYS A 41 -3.01 -12.22 7.72
CA LYS A 41 -4.31 -11.58 7.48
C LYS A 41 -5.35 -12.06 8.48
N VAL A 42 -6.11 -11.13 9.04
CA VAL A 42 -7.24 -11.43 9.93
C VAL A 42 -8.52 -11.41 9.11
N THR A 43 -9.29 -12.50 9.18
CA THR A 43 -10.60 -12.62 8.54
C THR A 43 -11.63 -13.16 9.52
N GLN A 44 -12.92 -13.01 9.22
CA GLN A 44 -13.96 -13.75 9.91
C GLN A 44 -13.72 -15.26 9.75
N ARG A 45 -14.18 -16.04 10.73
CA ARG A 45 -14.15 -17.51 10.64
C ARG A 45 -15.04 -18.01 9.51
N SER A 46 -14.66 -19.13 8.91
CA SER A 46 -15.46 -19.83 7.90
C SER A 46 -16.79 -20.33 8.46
N THR A 47 -16.81 -20.73 9.74
CA THR A 47 -18.02 -21.04 10.49
C THR A 47 -18.41 -19.82 11.32
N PRO A 48 -19.60 -19.22 11.12
CA PRO A 48 -20.02 -18.06 11.90
C PRO A 48 -19.92 -18.30 13.41
N GLY A 49 -19.22 -17.40 14.10
CA GLY A 49 -19.01 -17.48 15.55
C GLY A 49 -18.31 -16.25 16.11
N GLY A 50 -18.06 -16.27 17.42
CA GLY A 50 -17.44 -15.16 18.14
C GLY A 50 -15.94 -15.11 18.01
N GLY A 51 -15.38 -15.22 16.82
CA GLY A 51 -13.93 -15.21 16.64
C GLY A 51 -13.48 -14.91 15.22
N VAL A 52 -12.18 -14.85 15.06
CA VAL A 52 -11.49 -14.58 13.79
C VAL A 52 -10.52 -15.69 13.46
N THR A 53 -10.08 -15.71 12.22
CA THR A 53 -9.01 -16.56 11.71
C THR A 53 -7.82 -15.67 11.34
N ILE A 54 -6.63 -16.04 11.76
CA ILE A 54 -5.36 -15.44 11.37
C ILE A 54 -4.73 -16.35 10.32
N GLY A 55 -4.48 -15.81 9.13
CA GLY A 55 -3.83 -16.51 8.03
C GLY A 55 -2.36 -16.83 8.29
N ASP A 56 -1.78 -17.59 7.38
CA ASP A 56 -0.36 -17.90 7.37
C ASP A 56 0.48 -16.67 7.02
N GLY A 57 1.79 -16.80 7.19
CA GLY A 57 2.76 -15.77 6.83
C GLY A 57 3.62 -15.35 8.01
N SER A 58 4.39 -14.30 7.81
CA SER A 58 5.48 -13.92 8.71
C SER A 58 5.50 -12.43 9.02
N GLY A 59 6.32 -12.06 9.99
CA GLY A 59 6.52 -10.67 10.35
C GLY A 59 7.77 -10.44 11.17
N VAL A 60 8.07 -9.16 11.37
CA VAL A 60 9.13 -8.68 12.23
C VAL A 60 8.49 -7.88 13.37
N ILE A 61 8.80 -8.27 14.60
CA ILE A 61 8.29 -7.61 15.82
C ILE A 61 9.45 -6.89 16.49
N LYS A 62 9.31 -5.58 16.69
CA LYS A 62 10.28 -4.81 17.46
C LYS A 62 10.13 -5.11 18.96
N GLY A 63 11.22 -5.52 19.60
CA GLY A 63 11.33 -5.63 21.06
C GLY A 63 11.19 -4.27 21.73
N ARG A 64 10.36 -4.20 22.77
CA ARG A 64 10.05 -2.98 23.52
C ARG A 64 10.22 -3.08 25.03
N ASP A 65 10.38 -4.29 25.57
CA ASP A 65 10.61 -4.52 27.01
C ASP A 65 12.00 -3.98 27.44
N ASN A 66 12.95 -3.87 26.50
CA ASN A 66 14.24 -3.21 26.72
C ASN A 66 14.72 -2.47 25.47
N ALA A 67 15.43 -1.34 25.65
CA ALA A 67 15.99 -0.52 24.58
C ALA A 67 16.89 -1.31 23.59
N PHE A 68 17.55 -2.39 24.04
CA PHE A 68 18.46 -3.21 23.25
C PHE A 68 17.97 -4.65 23.07
N GLN A 69 16.66 -4.87 23.18
CA GLN A 69 16.04 -6.19 22.99
C GLN A 69 16.20 -6.72 21.55
N GLY A 70 16.13 -5.83 20.56
CA GLY A 70 16.24 -6.18 19.15
C GLY A 70 14.91 -6.44 18.49
N HIS A 71 14.90 -7.19 17.40
CA HIS A 71 13.68 -7.55 16.67
C HIS A 71 13.57 -9.07 16.56
N TYR A 72 12.34 -9.56 16.58
CA TYR A 72 12.00 -10.98 16.44
C TYR A 72 11.45 -11.22 15.04
N ALA A 73 11.88 -12.31 14.40
CA ALA A 73 11.18 -12.84 13.24
C ALA A 73 10.11 -13.82 13.75
N VAL A 74 8.88 -13.68 13.27
CA VAL A 74 7.75 -14.56 13.60
C VAL A 74 7.16 -15.14 12.34
N CYS A 75 6.63 -16.35 12.43
CA CYS A 75 5.98 -17.04 11.33
C CYS A 75 4.81 -17.87 11.87
N ASN A 76 3.66 -17.73 11.23
CA ASN A 76 2.52 -18.62 11.38
C ASN A 76 2.46 -19.55 10.15
N VAL A 77 2.38 -20.85 10.40
CA VAL A 77 2.25 -21.85 9.34
C VAL A 77 0.82 -22.39 9.38
N GLY A 78 0.05 -22.08 8.34
CA GLY A 78 -1.39 -22.38 8.28
C GLY A 78 -2.22 -21.31 8.99
N SER A 79 -3.43 -21.66 9.42
CA SER A 79 -4.38 -20.72 10.02
C SER A 79 -4.57 -20.97 11.51
N ILE A 80 -4.71 -19.90 12.30
CA ILE A 80 -5.03 -19.96 13.73
C ILE A 80 -6.38 -19.28 13.96
N ASP A 81 -7.32 -20.01 14.57
CA ASP A 81 -8.58 -19.44 15.03
C ASP A 81 -8.41 -18.83 16.44
N TRP A 82 -8.95 -17.63 16.65
CA TRP A 82 -8.88 -16.94 17.93
C TRP A 82 -10.23 -16.39 18.37
N ASP A 83 -10.63 -16.72 19.60
CA ASP A 83 -11.91 -16.32 20.16
C ASP A 83 -11.90 -14.86 20.60
N ILE A 84 -13.05 -14.22 20.45
CA ILE A 84 -13.32 -12.83 20.82
C ILE A 84 -14.56 -12.85 21.72
N ALA A 85 -14.41 -12.30 22.93
CA ALA A 85 -15.51 -12.25 23.87
C ALA A 85 -16.68 -11.39 23.31
N PRO A 86 -17.94 -11.86 23.42
CA PRO A 86 -19.09 -11.09 22.95
C PRO A 86 -19.25 -9.78 23.72
N THR A 87 -20.06 -8.88 23.17
CA THR A 87 -20.46 -7.64 23.83
C THR A 87 -21.83 -7.77 24.49
N GLY A 88 -22.01 -7.06 25.61
CA GLY A 88 -23.32 -6.80 26.21
C GLY A 88 -23.98 -5.57 25.59
N ALA A 89 -24.72 -4.79 26.37
CA ALA A 89 -25.48 -3.64 25.89
C ALA A 89 -24.64 -2.46 25.33
N SER A 90 -23.31 -2.49 25.49
CA SER A 90 -22.41 -1.44 25.01
C SER A 90 -21.46 -1.98 23.94
N PRO A 91 -21.21 -1.22 22.85
CA PRO A 91 -20.21 -1.59 21.85
C PRO A 91 -18.79 -1.52 22.43
N ARG A 92 -17.85 -2.21 21.78
CA ARG A 92 -16.44 -2.25 22.18
C ARG A 92 -15.55 -2.45 20.97
N SER A 93 -14.40 -1.79 20.95
CA SER A 93 -13.32 -2.09 20.00
C SER A 93 -12.24 -2.90 20.70
N ASP A 94 -11.81 -3.99 20.08
CA ASP A 94 -10.74 -4.85 20.55
C ASP A 94 -9.58 -4.82 19.54
N MET A 95 -8.33 -5.00 19.99
CA MET A 95 -7.16 -5.07 19.10
C MET A 95 -6.55 -6.47 19.17
N LEU A 96 -6.46 -7.12 18.01
CA LEU A 96 -5.72 -8.37 17.84
C LEU A 96 -4.27 -8.06 17.46
N ILE A 97 -3.34 -8.62 18.22
CA ILE A 97 -1.91 -8.49 18.01
C ILE A 97 -1.25 -9.86 17.90
N VAL A 98 -0.07 -9.91 17.27
CA VAL A 98 0.90 -10.99 17.54
C VAL A 98 1.88 -10.47 18.56
N ARG A 99 2.03 -11.18 19.68
CA ARG A 99 2.88 -10.80 20.81
C ARG A 99 4.08 -11.73 20.93
N VAL A 100 5.18 -11.19 21.45
CA VAL A 100 6.32 -11.97 21.94
C VAL A 100 6.49 -11.70 23.43
N GLU A 101 6.62 -12.75 24.23
CA GLU A 101 6.93 -12.68 25.66
C GLU A 101 8.25 -13.40 25.94
N ASP A 102 9.37 -12.70 25.71
CA ASP A 102 10.73 -13.27 25.79
C ASP A 102 11.21 -13.37 27.26
N PRO A 103 11.50 -14.57 27.79
CA PRO A 103 11.91 -14.78 29.18
C PRO A 103 13.15 -13.99 29.62
N GLU A 104 14.04 -13.67 28.69
CA GLU A 104 15.22 -12.83 28.95
C GLU A 104 14.84 -11.44 29.48
N TYR A 105 13.61 -10.98 29.22
CA TYR A 105 13.10 -9.66 29.56
C TYR A 105 11.98 -9.67 30.62
N GLY A 106 11.96 -10.69 31.48
CA GLY A 106 11.13 -10.69 32.70
C GLY A 106 9.83 -11.49 32.61
N TYR A 107 9.65 -12.29 31.56
CA TYR A 107 8.56 -13.26 31.45
C TYR A 107 8.97 -14.62 32.02
N SER A 108 8.02 -15.39 32.55
CA SER A 108 8.28 -16.67 33.23
C SER A 108 8.21 -17.91 32.32
N HIS A 109 8.16 -17.71 31.00
CA HIS A 109 8.02 -18.82 30.05
C HIS A 109 9.32 -19.62 29.92
N ASP A 110 9.19 -20.92 29.70
CA ASP A 110 10.28 -21.78 29.25
C ASP A 110 10.30 -21.82 27.71
N PRO A 111 11.31 -21.23 27.05
CA PRO A 111 11.33 -21.14 25.58
C PRO A 111 11.50 -22.50 24.90
N THR A 112 11.72 -23.59 25.64
CA THR A 112 11.83 -24.95 25.10
C THR A 112 10.49 -25.66 24.95
N ILE A 113 9.45 -25.22 25.68
CA ILE A 113 8.14 -25.88 25.73
C ILE A 113 6.95 -24.92 25.61
N ASP A 114 7.11 -23.67 26.05
CA ASP A 114 6.02 -22.71 26.08
C ASP A 114 5.92 -21.93 24.78
N GLN A 115 4.69 -21.46 24.49
CA GLN A 115 4.44 -20.61 23.34
C GLN A 115 4.89 -19.17 23.64
N ILE A 116 6.06 -18.81 23.14
CA ILE A 116 6.63 -17.46 23.28
C ILE A 116 5.97 -16.44 22.34
N VAL A 117 5.45 -16.91 21.20
CA VAL A 117 4.80 -16.10 20.17
C VAL A 117 3.35 -16.55 20.00
N PHE A 118 2.40 -15.66 20.30
CA PHE A 118 0.98 -16.00 20.28
C PHE A 118 0.09 -14.80 19.91
N PRO A 119 -1.13 -15.05 19.39
CA PRO A 119 -2.12 -14.01 19.22
C PRO A 119 -2.65 -13.53 20.57
N GLN A 120 -2.88 -12.23 20.72
CA GLN A 120 -3.51 -11.68 21.93
C GLN A 120 -4.57 -10.65 21.56
N ILE A 121 -5.70 -10.68 22.28
CA ILE A 121 -6.70 -9.63 22.24
C ILE A 121 -6.43 -8.62 23.36
N ILE A 122 -6.34 -7.34 23.00
CA ILE A 122 -6.38 -6.21 23.91
C ILE A 122 -7.79 -5.64 23.83
N SER A 123 -8.59 -5.89 24.87
CA SER A 123 -9.98 -5.46 24.86
C SER A 123 -10.16 -3.98 25.20
N GLY A 124 -11.18 -3.35 24.62
CA GLY A 124 -11.58 -1.98 24.97
C GLY A 124 -10.59 -0.91 24.55
N VAL A 125 -9.93 -1.08 23.41
CA VAL A 125 -9.10 -0.03 22.79
C VAL A 125 -9.98 1.08 22.23
N SER A 126 -9.38 2.25 21.93
CA SER A 126 -10.06 3.30 21.17
C SER A 126 -10.50 2.77 19.79
N SER A 127 -11.67 3.18 19.31
CA SER A 127 -12.14 2.90 17.95
C SER A 127 -11.31 3.54 16.84
N SER A 128 -10.34 4.40 17.20
CA SER A 128 -9.34 4.96 16.28
C SER A 128 -7.93 4.41 16.51
N ALA A 129 -7.74 3.45 17.41
CA ALA A 129 -6.43 2.91 17.70
C ALA A 129 -5.85 2.17 16.50
N THR A 130 -4.61 2.53 16.14
CA THR A 130 -3.82 1.89 15.07
C THR A 130 -2.51 1.29 15.59
N THR A 131 -2.21 1.50 16.87
CA THR A 131 -1.01 1.02 17.54
C THR A 131 -1.37 0.38 18.88
N ILE A 132 -0.52 -0.53 19.34
CA ILE A 132 -0.65 -1.19 20.64
C ILE A 132 -0.59 -0.13 21.76
N PRO A 133 -1.66 0.07 22.57
CA PRO A 133 -1.76 1.24 23.46
C PRO A 133 -0.71 1.32 24.56
N ASP A 134 -0.28 0.18 25.11
CA ASP A 134 0.68 0.13 26.22
C ASP A 134 2.12 -0.14 25.76
N GLY A 135 2.35 -0.25 24.46
CA GLY A 135 3.69 -0.40 23.90
C GLY A 135 4.37 -1.73 24.21
N ARG A 136 3.64 -2.79 24.56
CA ARG A 136 4.23 -4.14 24.72
C ARG A 136 4.85 -4.65 23.41
N THR A 137 5.77 -5.61 23.51
CA THR A 137 6.43 -6.25 22.35
C THR A 137 5.43 -7.02 21.47
N GLY A 138 5.00 -6.41 20.37
CA GLY A 138 4.07 -7.03 19.42
C GLY A 138 3.86 -6.16 18.18
N ILE A 139 3.11 -6.70 17.21
CA ILE A 139 2.58 -5.94 16.07
C ILE A 139 1.05 -6.02 16.05
N PRO A 140 0.34 -4.92 15.76
CA PRO A 140 -1.09 -4.95 15.55
C PRO A 140 -1.41 -5.65 14.22
N LEU A 141 -2.38 -6.56 14.25
CA LEU A 141 -2.93 -7.17 13.04
C LEU A 141 -4.26 -6.53 12.65
N ALA A 142 -5.17 -6.41 13.60
CA ALA A 142 -6.48 -5.84 13.33
C ALA A 142 -7.09 -5.14 14.55
N ARG A 143 -7.96 -4.18 14.30
CA ARG A 143 -8.96 -3.69 15.26
C ARG A 143 -10.30 -4.31 14.90
N ILE A 144 -11.00 -4.87 15.87
CA ILE A 144 -12.33 -5.44 15.69
C ILE A 144 -13.33 -4.52 16.40
N ASP A 145 -14.18 -3.85 15.63
CA ASP A 145 -15.23 -2.97 16.12
C ASP A 145 -16.51 -3.78 16.31
N ILE A 146 -16.80 -4.15 17.57
CA ILE A 146 -17.90 -5.05 17.93
C ILE A 146 -19.10 -4.20 18.37
N PRO A 147 -20.24 -4.23 17.64
CA PRO A 147 -21.45 -3.54 18.04
C PRO A 147 -21.99 -4.05 19.38
N ALA A 148 -22.97 -3.36 19.97
CA ALA A 148 -23.67 -3.87 21.14
C ALA A 148 -24.37 -5.21 20.85
N SER A 149 -24.48 -6.07 21.85
CA SER A 149 -25.19 -7.35 21.82
C SER A 149 -24.76 -8.27 20.68
N THR A 150 -23.46 -8.30 20.37
CA THR A 150 -22.91 -9.04 19.22
C THR A 150 -22.04 -10.20 19.69
N ALA A 151 -22.32 -11.39 19.16
CA ALA A 151 -21.56 -12.61 19.42
C ALA A 151 -20.94 -13.23 18.16
N THR A 152 -21.26 -12.73 16.97
CA THR A 152 -20.68 -13.18 15.70
C THR A 152 -19.84 -12.07 15.12
N ILE A 153 -18.57 -12.37 14.80
CA ILE A 153 -17.67 -11.42 14.16
C ILE A 153 -17.75 -11.57 12.65
N THR A 154 -17.86 -10.46 11.93
CA THR A 154 -17.89 -10.43 10.46
C THR A 154 -16.73 -9.60 9.92
N ASP A 155 -16.37 -9.78 8.65
CA ASP A 155 -15.28 -9.02 8.02
C ASP A 155 -15.51 -7.51 8.06
N ALA A 156 -16.77 -7.06 8.04
CA ALA A 156 -17.11 -5.64 8.13
C ALA A 156 -16.75 -5.00 9.49
N MET A 157 -16.58 -5.83 10.53
CA MET A 157 -16.15 -5.40 11.86
C MET A 157 -14.61 -5.38 11.99
N ILE A 158 -13.89 -6.00 11.04
CA ILE A 158 -12.44 -6.17 11.10
C ILE A 158 -11.77 -5.06 10.29
N HIS A 159 -10.99 -4.24 10.99
CA HIS A 159 -10.16 -3.20 10.40
C HIS A 159 -8.70 -3.66 10.40
N ASP A 160 -8.15 -3.84 9.21
CA ASP A 160 -6.75 -4.20 9.03
C ASP A 160 -5.82 -3.09 9.54
N LEU A 161 -4.93 -3.46 10.46
CA LEU A 161 -3.91 -2.57 11.03
C LEU A 161 -2.49 -2.99 10.65
N ARG A 162 -2.36 -4.04 9.84
CA ARG A 162 -1.05 -4.53 9.43
C ARG A 162 -0.30 -3.43 8.67
N LYS A 163 1.02 -3.55 8.65
CA LYS A 163 1.92 -2.77 7.80
C LYS A 163 3.01 -3.70 7.33
N VAL A 164 3.48 -3.55 6.09
CA VAL A 164 4.62 -4.32 5.61
C VAL A 164 5.89 -3.72 6.20
N ALA A 165 6.74 -4.55 6.82
CA ALA A 165 7.94 -4.07 7.51
C ALA A 165 8.92 -3.40 6.52
N ASN A 166 9.15 -4.04 5.38
CA ASN A 166 10.03 -3.56 4.31
C ASN A 166 9.27 -3.63 2.96
N PRO A 167 8.36 -2.67 2.66
CA PRO A 167 7.53 -2.77 1.47
C PRO A 167 8.38 -2.74 0.21
N ARG A 168 8.12 -3.68 -0.72
CA ARG A 168 8.70 -3.65 -2.06
C ARG A 168 8.32 -2.37 -2.79
N ARG A 169 9.28 -1.83 -3.54
CA ARG A 169 9.11 -0.64 -4.39
C ARG A 169 9.79 -0.89 -5.71
N ASP A 170 9.09 -0.58 -6.79
CA ASP A 170 9.64 -0.63 -8.15
C ASP A 170 9.25 0.66 -8.88
N PHE A 171 10.16 1.18 -9.69
CA PHE A 171 9.94 2.42 -10.44
C PHE A 171 10.26 2.20 -11.91
N LEU A 172 9.27 2.53 -12.74
CA LEU A 172 9.36 2.49 -14.19
C LEU A 172 9.15 3.89 -14.76
N GLN A 173 10.00 4.27 -15.71
CA GLN A 173 9.81 5.47 -16.52
C GLN A 173 9.74 5.08 -18.00
N GLN A 174 8.70 5.53 -18.68
CA GLN A 174 8.51 5.30 -20.12
C GLN A 174 8.19 6.61 -20.84
N THR A 175 8.60 6.68 -22.10
CA THR A 175 8.42 7.86 -22.94
C THR A 175 7.63 7.51 -24.19
N GLN A 176 6.86 8.45 -24.72
CA GLN A 176 6.19 8.34 -26.01
C GLN A 176 6.28 9.68 -26.74
N SER A 177 6.81 9.65 -27.96
CA SER A 177 6.96 10.81 -28.83
C SER A 177 6.15 10.57 -30.10
N PRO A 178 4.91 11.08 -30.20
CA PRO A 178 4.07 10.93 -31.38
C PRO A 178 4.80 11.39 -32.63
N THR A 179 4.67 10.68 -33.75
CA THR A 179 5.39 11.02 -35.01
C THR A 179 4.55 11.87 -35.97
N ALA A 180 3.26 12.03 -35.68
CA ALA A 180 2.30 12.78 -36.47
C ALA A 180 1.28 13.46 -35.55
N LEU A 181 0.59 14.47 -36.10
CA LEU A 181 -0.49 15.16 -35.41
C LEU A 181 -1.64 14.20 -35.11
N SER A 182 -2.05 14.13 -33.84
CA SER A 182 -3.27 13.46 -33.42
C SER A 182 -4.50 14.18 -33.94
N THR A 183 -5.64 13.48 -33.98
CA THR A 183 -6.94 14.15 -34.11
C THR A 183 -7.09 15.17 -32.98
N ASP A 184 -7.22 16.44 -33.34
CA ASP A 184 -7.40 17.52 -32.38
C ASP A 184 -8.66 17.29 -31.54
N ILE A 185 -8.52 17.44 -30.22
CA ILE A 185 -9.57 17.27 -29.22
C ILE A 185 -10.09 18.64 -28.81
N GLY A 186 -11.35 18.94 -29.13
CA GLY A 186 -12.05 20.15 -28.70
C GLY A 186 -13.57 19.98 -28.87
N GLY A 187 -14.36 20.82 -28.20
CA GLY A 187 -15.83 20.75 -28.28
C GLY A 187 -16.44 19.42 -27.82
N THR A 188 -15.75 18.66 -26.95
CA THR A 188 -16.23 17.34 -26.48
C THR A 188 -17.18 17.43 -25.29
N SER A 189 -17.53 18.64 -24.84
CA SER A 189 -18.42 18.89 -23.71
C SER A 189 -18.05 18.08 -22.46
N GLY A 190 -16.76 18.04 -22.13
CA GLY A 190 -16.23 17.30 -20.98
C GLY A 190 -15.99 15.80 -21.20
N THR A 191 -16.35 15.26 -22.37
CA THR A 191 -16.10 13.84 -22.69
C THR A 191 -14.62 13.63 -23.02
N PHE A 192 -13.94 12.81 -22.22
CA PHE A 192 -12.53 12.47 -22.39
C PHE A 192 -12.29 11.57 -23.61
N THR A 193 -11.32 11.95 -24.43
CA THR A 193 -10.93 11.21 -25.64
C THR A 193 -9.42 10.97 -25.62
N ASN A 194 -8.99 9.84 -26.18
CA ASN A 194 -7.56 9.52 -26.33
C ASN A 194 -6.96 10.32 -27.49
N PHE A 195 -5.68 10.65 -27.39
CA PHE A 195 -4.92 11.16 -28.53
C PHE A 195 -4.63 10.03 -29.53
N SER A 196 -5.06 10.19 -30.79
CA SER A 196 -5.02 9.09 -31.78
C SER A 196 -3.62 8.62 -32.19
N THR A 197 -2.59 9.45 -32.02
CA THR A 197 -1.18 9.13 -32.30
C THR A 197 -0.37 8.77 -31.05
N ALA A 198 -1.03 8.68 -29.88
CA ALA A 198 -0.43 8.30 -28.60
C ALA A 198 -1.19 7.10 -28.02
N PRO A 199 -0.88 5.85 -28.44
CA PRO A 199 -1.57 4.64 -28.00
C PRO A 199 -1.38 4.31 -26.51
N GLY A 200 -0.58 5.09 -25.77
CA GLY A 200 -0.23 4.84 -24.38
C GLY A 200 0.84 3.77 -24.21
N TRP A 201 0.96 3.28 -22.97
CA TRP A 201 1.99 2.38 -22.52
C TRP A 201 1.42 1.08 -21.94
N SER A 202 2.04 -0.04 -22.27
CA SER A 202 1.76 -1.34 -21.65
C SER A 202 2.63 -1.50 -20.41
N ILE A 203 2.02 -1.42 -19.23
CA ILE A 203 2.71 -1.48 -17.94
C ILE A 203 2.42 -2.83 -17.28
N ALA A 204 3.47 -3.63 -17.06
CA ALA A 204 3.37 -4.83 -16.25
C ALA A 204 3.26 -4.43 -14.77
N ILE A 205 2.19 -4.86 -14.11
CA ILE A 205 1.96 -4.61 -12.69
C ILE A 205 2.47 -5.82 -11.91
N PRO A 206 3.40 -5.65 -10.96
CA PRO A 206 3.84 -6.74 -10.10
C PRO A 206 2.67 -7.38 -9.34
N ASP A 207 2.75 -8.68 -9.08
CA ASP A 207 1.73 -9.43 -8.33
C ASP A 207 1.54 -8.94 -6.88
N TRP A 208 2.60 -8.39 -6.31
CA TRP A 208 2.63 -7.82 -4.95
C TRP A 208 2.14 -6.37 -4.85
N ALA A 209 2.00 -5.65 -5.97
CA ALA A 209 1.70 -4.22 -5.93
C ALA A 209 0.25 -3.94 -5.52
N THR A 210 0.05 -3.17 -4.45
CA THR A 210 -1.28 -2.73 -4.01
C THR A 210 -1.52 -1.25 -4.26
N THR A 211 -0.45 -0.47 -4.48
CA THR A 211 -0.50 0.95 -4.77
C THR A 211 0.38 1.29 -5.97
N ALA A 212 -0.06 2.21 -6.82
CA ALA A 212 0.75 2.82 -7.86
C ALA A 212 0.71 4.35 -7.77
N ILE A 213 1.87 4.99 -7.68
CA ILE A 213 2.00 6.44 -7.85
C ILE A 213 2.29 6.68 -9.33
N VAL A 214 1.36 7.33 -10.03
CA VAL A 214 1.48 7.65 -11.45
C VAL A 214 1.74 9.14 -11.60
N LYS A 215 2.78 9.51 -12.35
CA LYS A 215 3.08 10.87 -12.77
C LYS A 215 3.22 10.91 -14.28
N ILE A 216 2.53 11.84 -14.93
CA ILE A 216 2.65 12.11 -16.36
C ILE A 216 3.20 13.52 -16.55
N ASP A 217 4.27 13.64 -17.32
CA ASP A 217 4.76 14.91 -17.85
C ASP A 217 4.42 14.96 -19.35
N VAL A 218 3.67 15.98 -19.77
CA VAL A 218 3.33 16.25 -21.17
C VAL A 218 4.08 17.49 -21.61
N GLY A 219 5.21 17.30 -22.27
CA GLY A 219 6.01 18.38 -22.85
C GLY A 219 5.45 18.84 -24.17
N GLN A 220 5.29 20.16 -24.33
CA GLN A 220 4.92 20.78 -25.61
C GLN A 220 3.56 20.29 -26.17
N LEU A 221 2.56 20.16 -25.29
CA LEU A 221 1.16 19.92 -25.66
C LEU A 221 0.70 21.03 -26.60
N ARG A 222 0.14 20.67 -27.75
CA ARG A 222 -0.31 21.60 -28.77
C ARG A 222 -1.71 22.11 -28.43
N TYR A 223 -1.87 23.42 -28.43
CA TYR A 223 -3.18 24.09 -28.47
C TYR A 223 -3.36 24.72 -29.85
N ASN A 224 -4.58 24.67 -30.40
CA ASN A 224 -4.88 25.14 -31.74
C ASN A 224 -6.27 25.79 -31.86
N THR A 225 -6.50 26.48 -32.98
CA THR A 225 -7.77 27.10 -33.42
C THR A 225 -8.17 28.37 -32.66
N ASP A 226 -8.43 28.29 -31.36
CA ASP A 226 -9.04 29.38 -30.56
C ASP A 226 -8.79 29.13 -29.06
N VAL A 227 -9.26 30.00 -28.18
CA VAL A 227 -9.23 29.87 -26.71
C VAL A 227 -9.67 28.47 -26.28
N TYR A 228 -8.86 27.82 -25.46
CA TYR A 228 -9.11 26.47 -24.97
C TYR A 228 -9.28 26.47 -23.45
N PHE A 229 -10.42 25.97 -23.01
CA PHE A 229 -10.63 25.55 -21.63
C PHE A 229 -11.07 24.10 -21.63
N GLY A 230 -10.36 23.27 -20.89
CA GLY A 230 -10.55 21.83 -20.93
C GLY A 230 -9.85 21.13 -19.78
N GLN A 231 -9.76 19.82 -19.87
CA GLN A 231 -9.07 19.01 -18.87
C GLN A 231 -8.22 17.93 -19.52
N ILE A 232 -7.17 17.53 -18.82
CA ILE A 232 -6.32 16.39 -19.18
C ILE A 232 -6.20 15.45 -17.99
N ARG A 233 -6.14 14.14 -18.27
CA ARG A 233 -5.95 13.09 -17.27
C ARG A 233 -5.25 11.88 -17.89
N ALA A 234 -5.05 10.84 -17.10
CA ALA A 234 -4.72 9.51 -17.61
C ALA A 234 -5.66 8.43 -17.07
N THR A 235 -5.87 7.38 -17.87
CA THR A 235 -6.50 6.12 -17.46
C THR A 235 -5.43 5.07 -17.28
N PHE A 236 -5.56 4.22 -16.26
CA PHE A 236 -4.70 3.07 -16.05
C PHE A 236 -5.54 1.79 -15.97
N GLY A 237 -5.41 0.93 -16.99
CA GLY A 237 -6.33 -0.18 -17.18
C GLY A 237 -7.73 0.27 -17.60
N SER A 238 -8.73 -0.56 -17.32
CA SER A 238 -10.14 -0.34 -17.64
C SER A 238 -10.90 0.55 -16.66
N SER A 239 -10.45 0.71 -15.40
CA SER A 239 -11.25 1.34 -14.34
C SER A 239 -10.53 2.41 -13.52
N LEU A 240 -9.20 2.49 -13.54
CA LEU A 240 -8.49 3.49 -12.77
C LEU A 240 -8.28 4.75 -13.60
N THR A 241 -8.45 5.91 -12.97
CA THR A 241 -8.19 7.21 -13.57
C THR A 241 -7.41 8.07 -12.60
N VAL A 242 -6.38 8.74 -13.12
CA VAL A 242 -5.71 9.85 -12.44
C VAL A 242 -6.63 11.07 -12.42
N GLN A 243 -6.56 11.87 -11.34
CA GLN A 243 -7.25 13.14 -11.25
C GLN A 243 -7.04 14.02 -12.50
N ALA A 244 -8.13 14.56 -13.04
CA ALA A 244 -8.07 15.49 -14.14
C ALA A 244 -7.58 16.87 -13.68
N VAL A 245 -6.70 17.49 -14.45
CA VAL A 245 -6.23 18.86 -14.24
C VAL A 245 -6.74 19.76 -15.35
N ASN A 246 -7.00 21.02 -15.01
CA ASN A 246 -7.48 22.00 -15.98
C ASN A 246 -6.36 22.41 -16.94
N LEU A 247 -6.75 22.54 -18.20
CA LEU A 247 -5.98 23.16 -19.26
C LEU A 247 -6.69 24.46 -19.61
N ASP A 248 -6.01 25.58 -19.43
CA ASP A 248 -6.56 26.91 -19.66
C ASP A 248 -5.58 27.72 -20.49
N ASP A 249 -6.01 28.08 -21.69
CA ASP A 249 -5.22 28.85 -22.64
C ASP A 249 -6.14 29.86 -23.32
N ASN A 250 -5.84 31.14 -23.12
CA ASN A 250 -6.67 32.27 -23.56
C ASN A 250 -6.11 32.98 -24.80
N ASP A 251 -5.47 32.24 -25.71
CA ASP A 251 -4.91 32.77 -26.94
C ASP A 251 -5.40 32.00 -28.18
N THR A 252 -5.15 32.57 -29.35
CA THR A 252 -5.53 32.05 -30.66
C THR A 252 -4.30 31.56 -31.44
N GLY A 253 -4.51 30.75 -32.47
CA GLY A 253 -3.42 30.20 -33.28
C GLY A 253 -2.74 28.97 -32.66
N THR A 254 -1.55 28.61 -33.14
CA THR A 254 -0.80 27.46 -32.61
C THR A 254 0.10 27.89 -31.46
N ARG A 255 -0.05 27.24 -30.32
CA ARG A 255 0.75 27.48 -29.12
C ARG A 255 0.99 26.18 -28.39
N ARG A 256 1.96 26.19 -27.47
CA ARG A 256 2.40 24.99 -26.77
C ARG A 256 2.57 25.24 -25.29
N GLY A 257 2.02 24.34 -24.49
CA GLY A 257 2.16 24.34 -23.04
C GLY A 257 2.82 23.05 -22.57
N THR A 258 3.37 23.08 -21.37
CA THR A 258 3.82 21.86 -20.67
C THR A 258 2.93 21.64 -19.46
N VAL A 259 2.46 20.41 -19.30
CA VAL A 259 1.49 20.07 -18.25
C VAL A 259 2.00 18.86 -17.50
N VAL A 260 1.82 18.88 -16.18
CA VAL A 260 2.17 17.78 -15.28
C VAL A 260 0.93 17.42 -14.47
N PHE A 261 0.65 16.13 -14.36
CA PHE A 261 -0.43 15.61 -13.54
C PHE A 261 -0.10 14.20 -13.04
N GLY A 262 -0.76 13.76 -11.99
CA GLY A 262 -0.47 12.48 -11.35
C GLY A 262 -1.43 12.16 -10.23
N ASP A 263 -1.40 10.93 -9.76
CA ASP A 263 -2.22 10.45 -8.65
C ASP A 263 -1.58 9.26 -7.94
N THR A 264 -2.10 8.93 -6.76
CA THR A 264 -1.84 7.66 -6.08
C THR A 264 -3.07 6.77 -6.21
N LEU A 265 -2.91 5.65 -6.90
CA LEU A 265 -3.98 4.72 -7.22
C LEU A 265 -3.87 3.45 -6.36
N THR A 266 -5.00 3.02 -5.79
CA THR A 266 -5.13 1.67 -5.24
C THR A 266 -5.28 0.67 -6.38
N ILE A 267 -4.39 -0.32 -6.44
CA ILE A 267 -4.39 -1.35 -7.47
C ILE A 267 -5.38 -2.46 -7.10
N PRO A 268 -6.43 -2.69 -7.92
CA PRO A 268 -7.36 -3.79 -7.73
C PRO A 268 -6.64 -5.14 -7.81
N ALA A 269 -7.12 -6.14 -7.06
CA ALA A 269 -6.54 -7.49 -7.10
C ALA A 269 -6.49 -8.08 -8.51
N SER A 270 -7.50 -7.79 -9.37
CA SER A 270 -7.56 -8.26 -10.76
C SER A 270 -6.49 -7.67 -11.68
N TYR A 271 -5.78 -6.61 -11.27
CA TYR A 271 -4.73 -5.97 -12.06
C TYR A 271 -3.34 -6.51 -11.73
N ARG A 272 -3.16 -7.11 -10.55
CA ARG A 272 -1.86 -7.57 -10.06
C ARG A 272 -1.37 -8.77 -10.87
N GLY A 273 -0.09 -8.77 -11.25
CA GLY A 273 0.50 -9.79 -12.11
C GLY A 273 0.02 -9.73 -13.57
N THR A 274 -0.71 -8.68 -13.97
CA THR A 274 -1.20 -8.48 -15.33
C THR A 274 -0.53 -7.27 -15.99
N THR A 275 -0.71 -7.12 -17.31
CA THR A 275 -0.32 -5.91 -18.03
C THR A 275 -1.53 -5.00 -18.23
N GLN A 276 -1.43 -3.76 -17.77
CA GLN A 276 -2.46 -2.74 -17.91
C GLN A 276 -1.98 -1.60 -18.80
N THR A 277 -2.92 -0.99 -19.52
CA THR A 277 -2.60 0.11 -20.43
C THR A 277 -2.74 1.45 -19.69
N LEU A 278 -1.69 2.27 -19.70
CA LEU A 278 -1.70 3.65 -19.23
C LEU A 278 -1.85 4.60 -20.43
N ARG A 279 -2.88 5.44 -20.46
CA ARG A 279 -3.19 6.32 -21.60
C ARG A 279 -3.55 7.73 -21.15
N VAL A 280 -3.03 8.72 -21.86
CA VAL A 280 -3.39 10.13 -21.66
C VAL A 280 -4.66 10.45 -22.45
N GLN A 281 -5.55 11.21 -21.82
CA GLN A 281 -6.82 11.66 -22.38
C GLN A 281 -7.03 13.15 -22.12
N ALA A 282 -7.70 13.83 -23.04
CA ALA A 282 -8.14 15.20 -22.85
C ALA A 282 -9.62 15.39 -23.20
N CYS A 283 -10.22 16.48 -22.75
CA CYS A 283 -11.55 16.91 -23.16
C CYS A 283 -11.62 18.43 -23.26
N GLY A 284 -12.41 18.95 -24.20
CA GLY A 284 -12.74 20.38 -24.25
C GLY A 284 -14.03 20.65 -23.47
N LEU A 285 -14.06 21.74 -22.71
CA LEU A 285 -15.24 22.18 -21.97
C LEU A 285 -15.97 23.29 -22.76
N SER A 286 -17.29 23.16 -22.85
CA SER A 286 -18.15 24.19 -23.43
C SER A 286 -18.06 25.47 -22.58
N PRO A 287 -18.09 26.68 -23.19
CA PRO A 287 -18.34 26.97 -24.62
C PRO A 287 -17.08 27.16 -25.48
N ASN A 288 -15.89 26.73 -25.02
CA ASN A 288 -14.63 27.09 -25.66
C ASN A 288 -14.34 26.24 -26.92
N PRO A 289 -14.17 26.85 -28.11
CA PRO A 289 -14.01 26.11 -29.37
C PRO A 289 -12.56 25.71 -29.66
N GLY A 290 -11.61 26.12 -28.81
CA GLY A 290 -10.21 25.72 -28.91
C GLY A 290 -10.03 24.21 -28.91
N LYS A 291 -8.85 23.79 -29.36
CA LYS A 291 -8.52 22.36 -29.49
C LYS A 291 -7.15 22.08 -28.92
N VAL A 292 -6.95 20.85 -28.45
CA VAL A 292 -5.65 20.32 -28.04
C VAL A 292 -5.28 19.06 -28.80
N GLY A 293 -3.98 18.90 -29.04
CA GLY A 293 -3.44 17.75 -29.76
C GLY A 293 -2.02 17.42 -29.30
N VAL A 294 -1.53 16.28 -29.77
CA VAL A 294 -0.12 15.89 -29.65
C VAL A 294 0.44 15.66 -31.05
N ASP A 295 1.70 16.00 -31.26
CA ASP A 295 2.36 15.85 -32.56
C ASP A 295 3.86 15.56 -32.42
N ALA A 296 4.60 15.65 -33.52
CA ALA A 296 6.05 15.42 -33.58
C ALA A 296 6.91 16.32 -32.69
N SER A 297 6.35 17.40 -32.12
CA SER A 297 7.05 18.22 -31.14
C SER A 297 6.58 17.99 -29.71
N THR A 298 5.66 17.04 -29.47
CA THR A 298 5.18 16.67 -28.13
C THR A 298 5.97 15.48 -27.59
N THR A 299 6.25 15.47 -26.29
CA THR A 299 6.79 14.30 -25.59
C THR A 299 5.93 13.99 -24.37
N LEU A 300 5.52 12.73 -24.25
CA LEU A 300 4.79 12.20 -23.11
C LEU A 300 5.76 11.35 -22.28
N ILE A 301 5.84 11.58 -20.97
CA ILE A 301 6.66 10.79 -20.05
C ILE A 301 5.75 10.27 -18.95
N ALA A 302 5.74 8.95 -18.74
CA ALA A 302 5.05 8.31 -17.64
C ALA A 302 6.06 7.77 -16.62
N GLY A 303 6.00 8.25 -15.39
CA GLY A 303 6.64 7.66 -14.23
C GLY A 303 5.61 6.89 -13.40
N ILE A 304 5.89 5.62 -13.12
CA ILE A 304 5.04 4.75 -12.30
C ILE A 304 5.89 4.15 -11.18
N GLN A 305 5.50 4.39 -9.93
CA GLN A 305 6.07 3.72 -8.78
C GLN A 305 5.06 2.74 -8.18
N PHE A 306 5.38 1.45 -8.17
CA PHE A 306 4.62 0.44 -7.45
C PHE A 306 5.09 0.33 -6.01
N ILE A 307 4.14 0.16 -5.09
CA ILE A 307 4.39 0.03 -3.65
C ILE A 307 3.56 -1.13 -3.10
N GLU A 308 4.20 -1.94 -2.27
CA GLU A 308 3.54 -3.00 -1.50
C GLU A 308 2.89 -2.45 -0.23
N ALA A 309 1.68 -2.92 0.07
CA ALA A 309 0.96 -2.68 1.31
C ALA A 309 0.12 -3.92 1.66
N PRO A 310 -0.43 -4.01 2.89
CA PRO A 310 -1.36 -5.09 3.25
C PRO A 310 -2.56 -5.16 2.29
N ARG A 311 -3.07 -6.37 2.08
CA ARG A 311 -4.21 -6.64 1.18
C ARG A 311 -5.18 -7.69 1.69
#